data_AF-A0A7C4M3Q8-F1
#
_entry.id   AF-A0A7C4M3Q8-F1
#
_cell.length_a   1.000
_cell.length_b   1.000
_cell.length_c   1.000
_cell.angle_alpha   90.00
_cell.angle_beta   90.00
_cell.angle_gamma   90.00
#
_symmetry.space_group_name_H-M   'P 1'
#
loop_
_entity.id
_entity.type
_entity.pdbx_description
1 polymer ?
#
loop_
_entity_poly.entity_id
_entity_poly.type
_entity_poly.pdbx_seq_one_letter_code
_entity_poly.pdbx_strand_id
1 'polypeptide(L)'
;RNGHNHAILLHSRLNDNDRRRKIDRLNQLRSGRKYVVIATQVIEAGVDMTSDVLISELAPANSLVQRFGRFLRYKDEVDGCAYIWYDASLINSKNYKVYDGNLCHKTKEYLEKNRGNINLHVPNDAGGYSHLINYVYSIENFVVNRRLKEEFLLTFTNPDNIASVVSKFLDLEGSFVRDAELIPVMPASINESIPISYRLFLRLLDKGIVTSVILNDGSEKEINKSKLKSFKNALKYMIRENVIAFRINCYYDEELGLIIPEDGNYE
;
A
#
# COMPACT_ATOMS: atom_id res chain seq x y z
N ARG A 1 0.51 -31.94 4.96
CA ARG A 1 0.86 -31.74 6.38
C ARG A 1 2.10 -30.84 6.42
N ASN A 2 2.11 -29.76 7.22
CA ASN A 2 3.17 -28.74 7.38
C ASN A 2 3.35 -27.64 6.29
N GLY A 3 2.31 -27.30 5.52
CA GLY A 3 2.40 -26.23 4.50
C GLY A 3 2.52 -24.80 5.06
N HIS A 4 2.06 -24.56 6.30
CA HIS A 4 2.06 -23.24 6.93
C HIS A 4 3.47 -22.71 7.25
N ASN A 5 4.45 -23.59 7.45
CA ASN A 5 5.81 -23.16 7.83
C ASN A 5 6.59 -22.49 6.70
N HIS A 6 6.13 -22.59 5.45
CA HIS A 6 6.75 -21.90 4.32
C HIS A 6 5.80 -20.91 3.62
N ALA A 7 4.69 -20.55 4.28
CA ALA A 7 3.80 -19.48 3.85
C ALA A 7 4.19 -18.18 4.58
N ILE A 8 4.29 -17.08 3.83
CA ILE A 8 4.60 -15.76 4.37
C ILE A 8 3.52 -14.77 3.90
N LEU A 9 2.88 -14.09 4.86
CA LEU A 9 1.92 -13.02 4.62
C LEU A 9 2.60 -11.65 4.76
N LEU A 10 2.48 -10.77 3.78
CA LEU A 10 3.01 -9.40 3.81
C LEU A 10 1.94 -8.36 3.40
N HIS A 11 1.64 -7.42 4.28
CA HIS A 11 0.75 -6.29 3.98
C HIS A 11 1.04 -5.07 4.87
N SER A 12 0.32 -3.97 4.67
CA SER A 12 0.52 -2.71 5.41
C SER A 12 0.19 -2.80 6.89
N ARG A 13 -0.73 -3.68 7.30
CA ARG A 13 -1.20 -3.84 8.69
C ARG A 13 -0.29 -4.66 9.62
N LEU A 14 0.94 -4.91 9.21
CA LEU A 14 1.98 -5.48 10.07
C LEU A 14 2.78 -4.34 10.67
N ASN A 15 3.18 -4.46 11.94
CA ASN A 15 4.16 -3.56 12.53
C ASN A 15 5.52 -3.72 11.83
N ASP A 16 6.43 -2.78 12.06
CA ASP A 16 7.74 -2.78 11.40
C ASP A 16 8.66 -3.91 11.86
N ASN A 17 8.50 -4.36 13.11
CA ASN A 17 9.28 -5.47 13.66
C ASN A 17 8.95 -6.80 12.96
N ASP A 18 7.67 -7.10 12.79
CA ASP A 18 7.20 -8.36 12.22
C ASP A 18 7.37 -8.39 10.72
N ARG A 19 7.21 -7.23 10.07
CA ARG A 19 7.58 -7.05 8.66
C ARG A 19 9.04 -7.45 8.45
N ARG A 20 9.97 -6.96 9.30
CA ARG A 20 11.39 -7.31 9.23
C ARG A 20 11.62 -8.80 9.47
N ARG A 21 11.05 -9.37 10.54
CA ARG A 21 11.14 -10.81 10.84
C ARG A 21 10.67 -11.69 9.67
N LYS A 22 9.56 -11.32 9.02
CA LYS A 22 9.01 -12.04 7.87
C LYS A 22 9.89 -11.91 6.62
N ILE A 23 10.50 -10.74 6.39
CA ILE A 23 11.47 -10.56 5.29
C ILE A 23 12.73 -11.40 5.54
N ASP A 24 13.24 -11.44 6.78
CA ASP A 24 14.40 -12.26 7.13
C ASP A 24 14.10 -13.76 6.95
N ARG A 25 12.91 -14.19 7.36
CA ARG A 25 12.42 -15.56 7.13
C ARG A 25 12.31 -15.87 5.62
N LEU A 26 11.82 -14.93 4.81
CA LEU A 26 11.76 -15.09 3.36
C LEU A 26 13.16 -15.31 2.78
N ASN A 27 14.14 -14.49 3.18
CA ASN A 27 15.53 -14.62 2.75
C ASN A 27 16.14 -15.99 3.11
N GLN A 28 15.79 -16.53 4.28
CA GLN A 28 16.21 -17.88 4.67
C GLN A 28 15.55 -18.97 3.82
N LEU A 29 14.26 -18.85 3.49
CA LEU A 29 13.54 -19.83 2.67
C LEU A 29 14.06 -19.91 1.22
N ARG A 30 14.59 -18.81 0.68
CA ARG A 30 15.23 -18.77 -0.65
C ARG A 30 16.39 -19.76 -0.79
N SER A 31 17.03 -20.15 0.30
CA SER A 31 18.23 -21.01 0.29
C SER A 31 17.98 -22.52 0.10
N GLY A 32 16.77 -22.95 -0.29
CA GLY A 32 16.54 -24.35 -0.71
C GLY A 32 15.20 -24.98 -0.35
N ARG A 33 14.14 -24.19 -0.12
CA ARG A 33 12.80 -24.73 0.19
C ARG A 33 11.72 -24.09 -0.68
N LYS A 34 10.67 -24.86 -0.99
CA LYS A 34 9.44 -24.33 -1.60
C LYS A 34 8.73 -23.43 -0.60
N TYR A 35 8.38 -22.22 -1.02
CA TYR A 35 7.66 -21.24 -0.21
C TYR A 35 6.49 -20.61 -0.98
N VAL A 36 5.56 -20.00 -0.25
CA VAL A 36 4.44 -19.23 -0.80
C VAL A 36 4.43 -17.87 -0.14
N VAL A 37 4.42 -16.80 -0.94
CA VAL A 37 4.23 -15.44 -0.43
C VAL A 37 2.85 -14.95 -0.84
N ILE A 38 2.08 -14.52 0.14
CA ILE A 38 0.81 -13.83 -0.06
C ILE A 38 1.05 -12.38 0.32
N ALA A 39 0.86 -11.46 -0.62
CA ALA A 39 1.12 -10.06 -0.35
C ALA A 39 0.16 -9.10 -1.05
N THR A 40 -0.02 -7.93 -0.45
CA THR A 40 -0.59 -6.77 -1.14
C THR A 40 0.50 -6.03 -1.93
N GLN A 41 0.18 -4.85 -2.48
CA GLN A 41 1.12 -3.96 -3.21
C GLN A 41 2.43 -3.64 -2.46
N VAL A 42 2.53 -3.95 -1.16
CA VAL A 42 3.74 -3.73 -0.35
C VAL A 42 5.00 -4.43 -0.85
N ILE A 43 4.89 -5.44 -1.71
CA ILE A 43 6.06 -6.13 -2.31
C ILE A 43 6.60 -5.43 -3.56
N GLU A 44 5.87 -4.47 -4.11
CA GLU A 44 6.25 -3.77 -5.34
C GLU A 44 7.56 -2.97 -5.13
N ALA A 45 7.76 -2.43 -3.93
CA ALA A 45 8.99 -1.73 -3.53
C ALA A 45 9.68 -2.37 -2.30
N GLY A 46 10.98 -2.67 -2.43
CA GLY A 46 11.84 -2.91 -1.26
C GLY A 46 11.96 -4.35 -0.75
N VAL A 47 11.36 -5.35 -1.41
CA VAL A 47 11.54 -6.77 -1.04
C VAL A 47 12.26 -7.52 -2.15
N ASP A 48 13.45 -8.04 -1.85
CA ASP A 48 14.24 -8.84 -2.78
C ASP A 48 13.72 -10.28 -2.85
N MET A 49 12.75 -10.51 -3.74
CA MET A 49 12.17 -11.83 -3.98
C MET A 49 12.11 -12.18 -5.47
N THR A 50 12.02 -13.48 -5.71
CA THR A 50 11.77 -14.08 -7.02
C THR A 50 10.72 -15.21 -6.87
N SER A 51 10.03 -15.56 -7.95
CA SER A 51 9.13 -16.71 -8.01
C SER A 51 9.06 -17.29 -9.43
N ASP A 52 8.83 -18.60 -9.49
CA ASP A 52 8.53 -19.39 -10.69
C ASP A 52 7.01 -19.44 -10.98
N VAL A 53 6.19 -19.12 -9.98
CA VAL A 53 4.74 -18.93 -10.13
C VAL A 53 4.34 -17.55 -9.61
N LEU A 54 3.61 -16.79 -10.41
CA LEU A 54 3.01 -15.52 -10.00
C LEU A 54 1.48 -15.60 -10.17
N ILE A 55 0.74 -15.34 -9.10
CA ILE A 55 -0.72 -15.15 -9.18
C ILE A 55 -0.99 -13.72 -8.74
N SER A 56 -1.43 -12.87 -9.67
CA SER A 56 -1.68 -11.45 -9.42
C SER A 56 -3.12 -11.10 -9.77
N GLU A 57 -3.72 -10.22 -8.96
CA GLU A 57 -4.89 -9.46 -9.39
C GLU A 57 -4.54 -8.57 -10.58
N LEU A 58 -5.52 -8.34 -11.47
CA LEU A 58 -5.43 -7.28 -12.48
C LEU A 58 -5.19 -5.94 -11.79
N ALA A 59 -4.26 -5.18 -12.35
CA ALA A 59 -3.88 -3.85 -11.92
C ALA A 59 -3.47 -3.03 -13.16
N PRO A 60 -3.30 -1.70 -13.03
CA PRO A 60 -2.72 -0.88 -14.10
C PRO A 60 -1.35 -1.40 -14.52
N ALA A 61 -0.98 -1.14 -15.77
CA ALA A 61 0.26 -1.64 -16.37
C ALA A 61 1.52 -1.41 -15.52
N ASN A 62 1.69 -0.24 -14.89
CA ASN A 62 2.86 0.03 -14.06
C ASN A 62 2.98 -0.91 -12.85
N SER A 63 1.86 -1.20 -12.18
CA SER A 63 1.79 -2.06 -11.00
C SER A 63 2.06 -3.51 -11.39
N LEU A 64 1.51 -3.96 -12.53
CA LEU A 64 1.82 -5.29 -13.05
C LEU A 64 3.30 -5.41 -13.41
N VAL A 65 3.89 -4.46 -14.14
CA VAL A 65 5.32 -4.50 -14.48
C VAL A 65 6.20 -4.61 -13.22
N GLN A 66 5.88 -3.85 -12.16
CA GLN A 66 6.62 -3.95 -10.90
C GLN A 66 6.48 -5.33 -10.22
N ARG A 67 5.28 -5.93 -10.25
CA ARG A 67 5.05 -7.29 -9.73
C ARG A 67 5.79 -8.35 -10.55
N PHE A 68 5.76 -8.23 -11.88
CA PHE A 68 6.49 -9.14 -12.78
C PHE A 68 8.01 -9.01 -12.63
N GLY A 69 8.52 -7.87 -12.16
CA GLY A 69 9.91 -7.73 -11.71
C GLY A 69 10.29 -8.58 -10.49
N ARG A 70 9.36 -9.39 -9.95
CA ARG A 70 9.57 -10.40 -8.90
C ARG A 70 9.29 -11.83 -9.38
N PHE A 71 8.99 -12.01 -10.66
CA PHE A 71 8.75 -13.30 -11.31
C PHE A 71 9.92 -13.56 -12.26
N LEU A 72 10.53 -14.75 -12.23
CA LEU A 72 11.71 -15.10 -13.04
C LEU A 72 12.72 -13.95 -13.13
N ARG A 73 13.11 -13.43 -11.97
CA ARG A 73 13.89 -12.20 -11.86
C ARG A 73 15.37 -12.41 -12.21
N TYR A 74 15.90 -13.61 -11.95
CA TYR A 74 17.30 -13.94 -12.18
C TYR A 74 17.49 -14.70 -13.49
N LYS A 75 18.66 -14.56 -14.11
CA LYS A 75 18.92 -15.07 -15.48
C LYS A 75 18.85 -16.59 -15.62
N ASP A 76 19.05 -17.29 -14.52
CA ASP A 76 18.98 -18.75 -14.39
C ASP A 76 17.55 -19.29 -14.23
N GLU A 77 16.56 -18.39 -14.08
CA GLU A 77 15.16 -18.74 -13.95
C GLU A 77 14.46 -18.63 -15.31
N VAL A 78 14.20 -19.79 -15.93
CA VAL A 78 13.74 -19.86 -17.33
C VAL A 78 12.34 -20.43 -17.51
N ASP A 79 11.83 -21.16 -16.52
CA ASP A 79 10.52 -21.80 -16.58
C ASP A 79 9.62 -21.32 -15.44
N GLY A 80 8.41 -20.87 -15.80
CA GLY A 80 7.43 -20.41 -14.83
C GLY A 80 6.10 -20.02 -15.46
N CYS A 81 5.09 -19.83 -14.60
CA CYS A 81 3.74 -19.47 -15.03
C CYS A 81 3.22 -18.26 -14.26
N ALA A 82 2.68 -17.28 -15.00
CA ALA A 82 2.00 -16.13 -14.42
C ALA A 82 0.50 -16.17 -14.73
N TYR A 83 -0.32 -16.05 -13.68
CA TYR A 83 -1.77 -15.99 -13.77
C TYR A 83 -2.24 -14.60 -13.33
N ILE A 84 -3.01 -13.94 -14.20
CA ILE A 84 -3.68 -12.68 -13.87
C ILE A 84 -5.15 -12.98 -13.72
N TRP A 85 -5.69 -12.76 -12.52
CA TRP A 85 -7.11 -12.93 -12.25
C TRP A 85 -7.80 -11.57 -12.14
N TYR A 86 -9.05 -11.51 -12.58
CA TYR A 86 -9.85 -10.30 -12.51
C TYR A 86 -11.30 -10.60 -12.18
N ASP A 87 -11.97 -9.63 -11.57
CA ASP A 87 -13.39 -9.68 -11.27
C ASP A 87 -14.17 -9.12 -12.47
N ALA A 88 -14.92 -10.00 -13.13
CA ALA A 88 -15.72 -9.65 -14.30
C ALA A 88 -16.83 -8.62 -13.99
N SER A 89 -17.31 -8.55 -12.75
CA SER A 89 -18.34 -7.58 -12.35
C SER A 89 -17.79 -6.15 -12.21
N LEU A 90 -16.49 -6.02 -11.94
CA LEU A 90 -15.85 -4.72 -11.68
C LEU A 90 -15.14 -4.14 -12.90
N ILE A 91 -14.88 -4.93 -13.96
CA ILE A 91 -13.98 -4.53 -15.06
C ILE A 91 -14.44 -3.29 -15.85
N ASN A 92 -15.74 -2.99 -15.83
CA ASN A 92 -16.33 -1.83 -16.49
C ASN A 92 -16.70 -0.71 -15.50
N SER A 93 -16.35 -0.87 -14.22
CA SER A 93 -16.57 0.18 -13.22
C SER A 93 -15.56 1.30 -13.39
N LYS A 94 -15.96 2.54 -13.04
CA LYS A 94 -15.05 3.70 -13.00
C LYS A 94 -13.80 3.41 -12.17
N ASN A 95 -13.96 2.72 -11.06
CA ASN A 95 -12.87 2.24 -10.21
C ASN A 95 -12.86 0.71 -10.23
N TYR A 96 -11.72 0.12 -10.56
CA TYR A 96 -11.49 -1.31 -10.38
C TYR A 96 -10.81 -1.51 -9.02
N LYS A 97 -11.63 -1.81 -8.00
CA LYS A 97 -11.20 -1.87 -6.60
C LYS A 97 -10.56 -0.54 -6.15
N VAL A 98 -9.25 -0.54 -5.92
CA VAL A 98 -8.45 0.63 -5.49
C VAL A 98 -7.80 1.38 -6.65
N TYR A 99 -7.96 0.89 -7.88
CA TYR A 99 -7.33 1.45 -9.07
C TYR A 99 -8.34 2.14 -9.99
N ASP A 100 -7.83 3.00 -10.88
CA ASP A 100 -8.59 3.54 -12.00
C ASP A 100 -9.04 2.38 -12.92
N GLY A 101 -10.35 2.30 -13.14
CA GLY A 101 -10.95 1.21 -13.91
C GLY A 101 -10.61 1.26 -15.39
N ASN A 102 -10.45 2.44 -15.98
CA ASN A 102 -10.08 2.59 -17.38
C ASN A 102 -8.65 2.11 -17.62
N LEU A 103 -7.71 2.45 -16.72
CA LEU A 103 -6.34 1.94 -16.79
C LEU A 103 -6.30 0.40 -16.67
N CYS A 104 -7.06 -0.18 -15.75
CA CYS A 104 -7.17 -1.63 -15.59
C CYS A 104 -7.78 -2.30 -16.84
N HIS A 105 -8.83 -1.70 -17.41
CA HIS A 105 -9.50 -2.20 -18.60
C HIS A 105 -8.55 -2.23 -19.81
N LYS A 106 -7.86 -1.12 -20.09
CA LYS A 106 -6.84 -1.06 -21.17
C LYS A 106 -5.71 -2.06 -20.95
N THR A 107 -5.30 -2.24 -19.69
CA THR A 107 -4.27 -3.23 -19.34
C THR A 107 -4.74 -4.64 -19.70
N LYS A 108 -5.95 -5.03 -19.28
CA LYS A 108 -6.55 -6.32 -19.64
C LYS A 108 -6.64 -6.51 -21.17
N GLU A 109 -7.16 -5.51 -21.87
CA GLU A 109 -7.33 -5.55 -23.32
C GLU A 109 -5.99 -5.78 -24.04
N TYR A 110 -4.93 -5.07 -23.63
CA TYR A 110 -3.59 -5.26 -24.19
C TYR A 110 -3.05 -6.67 -23.94
N LEU A 111 -3.19 -7.17 -22.70
CA LEU A 111 -2.72 -8.50 -22.32
C LEU A 111 -3.44 -9.60 -23.12
N GLU A 112 -4.73 -9.45 -23.40
CA GLU A 112 -5.52 -10.40 -24.20
C GLU A 112 -5.11 -10.40 -25.68
N LYS A 113 -4.89 -9.22 -26.27
CA LYS A 113 -4.50 -9.08 -27.67
C LYS A 113 -3.09 -9.59 -27.97
N ASN A 114 -2.18 -9.52 -26.98
CA ASN A 114 -0.76 -9.83 -27.17
C ASN A 114 -0.32 -11.11 -26.44
N ARG A 115 -1.26 -12.01 -26.08
CA ARG A 115 -0.89 -13.28 -25.41
C ARG A 115 0.22 -14.02 -26.17
N GLY A 116 1.29 -14.36 -25.46
CA GLY A 116 2.45 -15.06 -26.03
C GLY A 116 3.51 -14.15 -26.67
N ASN A 117 3.26 -12.84 -26.79
CA ASN A 117 4.21 -11.88 -27.34
C ASN A 117 4.39 -10.66 -26.42
N ILE A 118 4.54 -10.93 -25.11
CA ILE A 118 4.74 -9.89 -24.08
C ILE A 118 5.95 -10.28 -23.24
N ASN A 119 6.83 -9.31 -23.04
CA ASN A 119 7.96 -9.38 -22.14
C ASN A 119 7.85 -8.24 -21.11
N LEU A 120 7.56 -8.60 -19.85
CA LEU A 120 7.41 -7.62 -18.77
C LEU A 120 8.71 -7.33 -18.01
N HIS A 121 9.84 -7.93 -18.41
CA HIS A 121 11.15 -7.73 -17.80
C HIS A 121 12.02 -6.72 -18.55
N VAL A 122 11.78 -6.54 -19.84
CA VAL A 122 12.59 -5.67 -20.71
C VAL A 122 11.74 -4.52 -21.25
N PRO A 123 12.22 -3.26 -21.19
CA PRO A 123 11.42 -2.11 -21.62
C PRO A 123 11.17 -2.09 -23.13
N ASN A 124 12.23 -2.09 -23.93
CA ASN A 124 12.20 -1.63 -25.32
C ASN A 124 12.47 -2.74 -26.35
N ASP A 125 12.35 -4.00 -25.94
CA ASP A 125 12.51 -5.15 -26.85
C ASP A 125 11.17 -5.49 -27.54
N ALA A 126 11.19 -6.44 -28.47
CA ALA A 126 9.97 -6.98 -29.08
C ALA A 126 9.01 -7.51 -27.98
N GLY A 127 7.84 -6.90 -27.86
CA GLY A 127 6.87 -7.21 -26.80
C GLY A 127 7.22 -6.64 -25.42
N GLY A 128 8.26 -5.81 -25.32
CA GLY A 128 8.70 -5.17 -24.07
C GLY A 128 7.62 -4.33 -23.39
N TYR A 129 7.74 -4.16 -22.07
CA TYR A 129 6.70 -3.53 -21.27
C TYR A 129 6.43 -2.05 -21.63
N SER A 130 7.35 -1.36 -22.32
CA SER A 130 7.11 0.01 -22.79
C SER A 130 5.90 0.07 -23.72
N HIS A 131 5.66 -0.97 -24.54
CA HIS A 131 4.49 -1.04 -25.42
C HIS A 131 3.18 -1.12 -24.63
N LEU A 132 3.16 -1.93 -23.57
CA LEU A 132 2.02 -2.02 -22.65
C LEU A 132 1.77 -0.67 -21.94
N ILE A 133 2.82 -0.05 -21.40
CA ILE A 133 2.72 1.23 -20.69
C ILE A 133 2.17 2.31 -21.64
N ASN A 134 2.73 2.43 -22.85
CA ASN A 134 2.30 3.44 -23.83
C ASN A 134 0.88 3.19 -24.36
N TYR A 135 0.38 1.95 -24.34
CA TYR A 135 -1.01 1.66 -24.68
C TYR A 135 -1.98 2.10 -23.57
N VAL A 136 -1.60 1.87 -22.32
CA VAL A 136 -2.47 2.10 -21.16
C VAL A 136 -2.53 3.58 -20.78
N TYR A 137 -1.39 4.26 -20.75
CA TYR A 137 -1.27 5.65 -20.30
C TYR A 137 -1.27 6.63 -21.48
N SER A 138 -2.05 7.70 -21.37
CA SER A 138 -1.97 8.87 -22.25
C SER A 138 -1.18 10.01 -21.58
N ILE A 139 -0.85 11.06 -22.34
CA ILE A 139 -0.19 12.28 -21.82
C ILE A 139 -0.97 12.88 -20.65
N GLU A 140 -2.29 12.78 -20.65
CA GLU A 140 -3.17 13.27 -19.58
C GLU A 140 -2.98 12.52 -18.26
N ASN A 141 -2.41 11.31 -18.28
CA ASN A 141 -2.06 10.57 -17.07
C ASN A 141 -0.76 11.06 -16.42
N PHE A 142 0.02 11.92 -17.09
CA PHE A 142 1.30 12.45 -16.60
C PHE A 142 1.22 13.93 -16.18
N VAL A 143 0.04 14.41 -15.78
CA VAL A 143 -0.16 15.80 -15.37
C VAL A 143 0.60 16.08 -14.07
N VAL A 144 1.84 16.57 -14.21
CA VAL A 144 2.60 17.15 -13.12
C VAL A 144 2.01 18.52 -12.82
N ASN A 145 1.52 18.72 -11.60
CA ASN A 145 1.05 20.02 -11.16
C ASN A 145 2.25 20.98 -11.04
N ARG A 146 2.54 21.73 -12.12
CA ARG A 146 3.69 22.64 -12.22
C ARG A 146 3.69 23.69 -11.12
N ARG A 147 2.51 24.19 -10.74
CA ARG A 147 2.34 25.16 -9.66
C ARG A 147 2.80 24.59 -8.33
N LEU A 148 2.41 23.35 -8.03
CA LEU A 148 2.91 22.62 -6.86
C LEU A 148 4.43 22.49 -6.88
N LYS A 149 5.02 22.09 -8.02
CA LYS A 149 6.49 21.97 -8.15
C LYS A 149 7.22 23.29 -7.87
N GLU A 150 6.75 24.39 -8.46
CA GLU A 150 7.36 25.72 -8.30
C GLU A 150 7.27 26.21 -6.84
N GLU A 151 6.13 26.02 -6.19
CA GLU A 151 5.93 26.44 -4.80
C GLU A 151 6.77 25.61 -3.81
N PHE A 152 6.95 24.31 -4.07
CA PHE A 152 7.89 23.49 -3.29
C PHE A 152 9.34 23.92 -3.49
N LEU A 153 9.74 24.28 -4.71
CA LEU A 153 11.10 24.78 -4.98
C LEU A 153 11.38 26.11 -4.29
N LEU A 154 10.41 27.03 -4.30
CA LEU A 154 10.52 28.34 -3.63
C LEU A 154 10.73 28.23 -2.11
N THR A 155 10.34 27.09 -1.52
CA THR A 155 10.54 26.81 -0.09
C THR A 155 12.00 26.64 0.28
N PHE A 156 12.79 25.99 -0.58
CA PHE A 156 14.23 25.82 -0.34
C PHE A 156 14.98 27.14 -0.41
N THR A 157 14.40 28.14 -1.09
CA THR A 157 15.02 29.45 -1.29
C THR A 157 14.49 30.54 -0.36
N ASN A 158 13.38 30.31 0.36
CA ASN A 158 12.77 31.31 1.23
C ASN A 158 12.21 30.72 2.55
N PRO A 159 12.96 30.80 3.66
CA PRO A 159 12.58 30.23 4.96
C PRO A 159 11.33 30.87 5.60
N ASP A 160 10.99 32.11 5.24
CA ASP A 160 9.80 32.80 5.79
C ASP A 160 8.49 32.13 5.39
N ASN A 161 8.53 31.20 4.42
CA ASN A 161 7.37 30.53 3.86
C ASN A 161 7.09 29.14 4.46
N ILE A 162 7.82 28.70 5.50
CA ILE A 162 7.66 27.36 6.10
C ILE A 162 6.22 27.09 6.55
N ALA A 163 5.54 28.08 7.15
CA ALA A 163 4.15 27.93 7.59
C ALA A 163 3.18 27.69 6.41
N SER A 164 3.41 28.38 5.29
CA SER A 164 2.65 28.19 4.05
C SER A 164 2.83 26.77 3.51
N VAL A 165 4.04 26.23 3.60
CA VAL A 165 4.39 24.88 3.13
C VAL A 165 3.80 23.80 4.01
N VAL A 166 3.85 23.97 5.33
CA VAL A 166 3.15 23.07 6.26
C VAL A 166 1.65 23.11 5.96
N SER A 167 1.06 24.29 5.78
CA SER A 167 -0.36 24.39 5.42
C SER A 167 -0.67 23.69 4.09
N LYS A 168 0.21 23.81 3.11
CA LYS A 168 0.04 23.19 1.80
C LYS A 168 0.24 21.68 1.82
N PHE A 169 1.19 21.20 2.61
CA PHE A 169 1.34 19.77 2.89
C PHE A 169 0.07 19.20 3.55
N LEU A 170 -0.53 19.95 4.49
CA LEU A 170 -1.82 19.60 5.07
C LEU A 170 -2.97 19.67 4.05
N ASP A 171 -2.92 20.59 3.07
CA ASP A 171 -3.88 20.66 1.96
C ASP A 171 -3.76 19.48 0.99
N LEU A 172 -2.55 18.91 0.86
CA LEU A 172 -2.28 17.67 0.15
C LEU A 172 -2.54 16.42 1.00
N GLU A 173 -3.24 16.58 2.13
CA GLU A 173 -3.58 15.46 3.03
C GLU A 173 -2.32 14.66 3.42
N GLY A 174 -1.19 15.35 3.61
CA GLY A 174 0.06 14.77 4.07
C GLY A 174 0.69 13.74 3.12
N SER A 175 0.26 13.67 1.85
CA SER A 175 0.75 12.70 0.88
C SER A 175 1.29 13.38 -0.38
N PHE A 176 2.55 13.05 -0.72
CA PHE A 176 3.15 13.42 -2.00
C PHE A 176 3.13 12.28 -3.02
N VAL A 177 3.04 11.03 -2.54
CA VAL A 177 3.28 9.82 -3.33
C VAL A 177 2.41 8.64 -2.89
N ARG A 178 1.74 8.71 -1.72
CA ARG A 178 0.99 7.57 -1.19
C ARG A 178 -0.43 7.56 -1.74
N ASP A 179 -0.87 6.39 -2.19
CA ASP A 179 -2.23 6.14 -2.70
C ASP A 179 -3.32 6.19 -1.60
N ALA A 180 -2.94 6.30 -0.32
CA ALA A 180 -3.89 6.38 0.78
C ALA A 180 -3.40 7.29 1.92
N GLU A 181 -4.34 8.04 2.50
CA GLU A 181 -4.21 8.76 3.76
C GLU A 181 -4.02 7.75 4.92
N LEU A 182 -2.93 7.86 5.68
CA LEU A 182 -2.60 6.91 6.75
C LEU A 182 -2.68 7.57 8.12
N ILE A 183 -3.34 6.91 9.07
CA ILE A 183 -3.40 7.29 10.48
C ILE A 183 -2.74 6.20 11.33
N PRO A 184 -1.82 6.57 12.25
CA PRO A 184 -1.23 5.63 13.19
C PRO A 184 -2.25 5.21 14.25
N VAL A 185 -2.45 3.91 14.40
CA VAL A 185 -3.22 3.33 15.50
C VAL A 185 -2.35 2.41 16.34
N MET A 186 -2.69 2.25 17.61
CA MET A 186 -2.02 1.33 18.52
C MET A 186 -3.04 0.36 19.11
N PRO A 187 -2.94 -0.93 18.80
CA PRO A 187 -3.79 -1.97 19.39
C PRO A 187 -3.65 -2.03 20.91
N ALA A 188 -4.65 -2.57 21.61
CA ALA A 188 -4.56 -2.76 23.06
C ALA A 188 -3.58 -3.90 23.45
N SER A 189 -3.32 -4.82 22.52
CA SER A 189 -2.49 -6.01 22.71
C SER A 189 -0.98 -5.75 22.60
N ILE A 190 -0.56 -4.64 21.99
CA ILE A 190 0.86 -4.30 21.76
C ILE A 190 1.11 -2.80 21.89
N ASN A 191 2.32 -2.40 22.26
CA ASN A 191 2.71 -1.00 22.41
C ASN A 191 3.45 -0.45 21.17
N GLU A 192 2.99 -0.83 19.98
CA GLU A 192 3.58 -0.40 18.70
C GLU A 192 2.53 0.19 17.78
N SER A 193 2.91 1.25 17.05
CA SER A 193 2.03 1.91 16.09
C SER A 193 1.96 1.14 14.77
N ILE A 194 0.75 1.01 14.25
CA ILE A 194 0.46 0.42 12.95
C ILE A 194 -0.30 1.46 12.11
N PRO A 195 0.17 1.79 10.90
CA PRO A 195 -0.57 2.69 10.03
C PRO A 195 -1.79 1.98 9.42
N ILE A 196 -2.96 2.61 9.50
CA ILE A 196 -4.17 2.17 8.79
C ILE A 196 -4.69 3.29 7.89
N SER A 197 -5.51 2.95 6.88
CA SER A 197 -6.13 3.98 6.05
C SER A 197 -7.11 4.84 6.87
N TYR A 198 -7.19 6.13 6.56
CA TYR A 198 -8.09 7.05 7.24
C TYR A 198 -9.57 6.61 7.12
N ARG A 199 -9.95 6.08 5.96
CA ARG A 199 -11.28 5.48 5.75
C ARG A 199 -11.57 4.34 6.73
N LEU A 200 -10.60 3.47 6.97
CA LEU A 200 -10.75 2.40 7.95
C LEU A 200 -10.80 2.97 9.37
N PHE A 201 -9.94 3.95 9.69
CA PHE A 201 -9.96 4.65 10.97
C PHE A 201 -11.35 5.24 11.30
N LEU A 202 -11.99 5.91 10.34
CA LEU A 202 -13.35 6.43 10.51
C LEU A 202 -14.36 5.32 10.83
N ARG A 203 -14.30 4.19 10.11
CA ARG A 203 -15.16 3.02 10.40
C ARG A 203 -14.96 2.51 11.83
N LEU A 204 -13.71 2.46 12.31
CA LEU A 204 -13.41 2.04 13.68
C LEU A 204 -13.89 3.07 14.71
N LEU A 205 -13.75 4.36 14.41
CA LEU A 205 -14.19 5.46 15.26
C LEU A 205 -15.72 5.46 15.43
N ASP A 206 -16.45 5.20 14.34
CA ASP A 206 -17.91 5.09 14.32
C ASP A 206 -18.39 3.86 15.09
N LYS A 207 -17.68 2.73 14.99
CA LYS A 207 -17.92 1.51 15.78
C LYS A 207 -17.50 1.64 17.26
N GLY A 208 -16.96 2.78 17.69
CA GLY A 208 -16.51 2.99 19.08
C GLY A 208 -15.27 2.19 19.47
N ILE A 209 -14.54 1.64 18.50
CA ILE A 209 -13.33 0.83 18.72
C ILE A 209 -12.13 1.72 19.06
N VAL A 210 -12.11 2.96 18.57
CA VAL A 210 -11.08 3.94 18.92
C VAL A 210 -11.43 4.56 20.27
N THR A 211 -10.58 4.32 21.28
CA THR A 211 -10.89 4.62 22.69
C THR A 211 -10.24 5.90 23.20
N SER A 212 -8.98 6.15 22.84
CA SER A 212 -8.19 7.28 23.33
C SER A 212 -7.15 7.72 22.30
N VAL A 213 -6.47 8.83 22.58
CA VAL A 213 -5.26 9.25 21.85
C VAL A 213 -4.03 9.08 22.74
N ILE A 214 -2.92 8.69 22.13
CA ILE A 214 -1.63 8.50 22.78
C ILE A 214 -0.73 9.67 22.41
N LEU A 215 -0.21 10.35 23.41
CA LEU A 215 0.66 11.53 23.25
C LEU A 215 2.13 11.11 23.19
N ASN A 216 2.99 12.02 22.74
CA ASN A 216 4.42 11.78 22.60
C ASN A 216 5.15 11.47 23.94
N ASP A 217 4.57 11.89 25.06
CA ASP A 217 5.07 11.54 26.41
C ASP A 217 4.57 10.16 26.90
N GLY A 218 3.82 9.44 26.06
CA GLY A 218 3.24 8.13 26.36
C GLY A 218 1.92 8.19 27.14
N SER A 219 1.46 9.37 27.55
CA SER A 219 0.17 9.52 28.24
C SER A 219 -1.01 9.33 27.29
N GLU A 220 -2.16 8.94 27.86
CA GLU A 220 -3.40 8.81 27.11
C GLU A 220 -4.40 9.92 27.46
N LYS A 221 -5.13 10.39 26.45
CA LYS A 221 -6.16 11.43 26.58
C LYS A 221 -7.43 11.01 25.86
N GLU A 222 -8.57 11.51 26.35
CA GLU A 222 -9.86 11.27 25.70
C GLU A 222 -9.89 11.83 24.27
N ILE A 223 -10.51 11.06 23.38
CA ILE A 223 -10.58 11.40 21.96
C ILE A 223 -11.64 12.48 21.68
N ASN A 224 -11.23 13.55 21.00
CA ASN A 224 -12.19 14.56 20.53
C ASN A 224 -12.68 14.25 19.11
N LYS A 225 -13.75 13.46 19.00
CA LYS A 225 -14.33 13.01 17.71
C LYS A 225 -14.66 14.17 16.76
N SER A 226 -15.04 15.34 17.27
CA SER A 226 -15.39 16.50 16.42
C SER A 226 -14.22 16.99 15.57
N LYS A 227 -12.98 16.80 16.05
CA LYS A 227 -11.74 17.17 15.35
C LYS A 227 -11.29 16.12 14.33
N LEU A 228 -11.96 14.97 14.23
CA LEU A 228 -11.57 13.82 13.42
C LEU A 228 -12.50 13.58 12.22
N LYS A 229 -13.24 14.62 11.78
CA LYS A 229 -14.19 14.50 10.67
C LYS A 229 -13.54 14.44 9.29
N SER A 230 -12.35 15.02 9.13
CA SER A 230 -11.55 14.95 7.90
C SER A 230 -10.10 14.66 8.23
N PHE A 231 -9.38 14.05 7.29
CA PHE A 231 -7.98 13.70 7.50
C PHE A 231 -7.14 14.93 7.85
N LYS A 232 -7.34 16.03 7.12
CA LYS A 232 -6.71 17.33 7.41
C LYS A 232 -6.96 17.82 8.83
N ASN A 233 -8.18 17.67 9.36
CA ASN A 233 -8.50 18.08 10.73
C ASN A 233 -7.86 17.13 11.75
N ALA A 234 -7.86 15.82 11.48
CA ALA A 234 -7.20 14.83 12.30
C ALA A 234 -5.69 15.10 12.39
N LEU A 235 -5.04 15.37 11.26
CA LEU A 235 -3.61 15.69 11.21
C LEU A 235 -3.27 16.97 11.97
N LYS A 236 -4.07 18.04 11.81
CA LYS A 236 -3.93 19.27 12.60
C LYS A 236 -4.09 19.02 14.10
N TYR A 237 -5.06 18.19 14.49
CA TYR A 237 -5.26 17.81 15.88
C TYR A 237 -4.06 17.04 16.42
N MET A 238 -3.52 16.09 15.66
CA MET A 238 -2.36 15.31 16.07
C MET A 238 -1.13 16.19 16.28
N ILE A 239 -0.83 17.11 15.35
CA ILE A 239 0.31 18.02 15.47
C ILE A 239 0.14 18.95 16.67
N ARG A 240 -1.04 19.56 16.84
CA ARG A 240 -1.28 20.54 17.89
C ARG A 240 -1.21 19.94 19.30
N GLU A 241 -1.65 18.70 19.45
CA GLU A 241 -1.75 18.04 20.75
C GLU A 241 -0.62 17.02 20.96
N ASN A 242 0.36 16.94 20.05
CA ASN A 242 1.46 15.96 20.07
C ASN A 242 0.98 14.50 20.14
N VAL A 243 -0.08 14.16 19.41
CA VAL A 243 -0.59 12.78 19.31
C VAL A 243 0.31 11.97 18.39
N ILE A 244 0.78 10.83 18.86
CA ILE A 244 1.60 9.88 18.09
C ILE A 244 0.78 8.72 17.51
N ALA A 245 -0.31 8.33 18.17
CA ALA A 245 -1.20 7.26 17.70
C ALA A 245 -2.58 7.35 18.36
N PHE A 246 -3.56 6.64 17.78
CA PHE A 246 -4.89 6.44 18.39
C PHE A 246 -5.00 5.03 18.97
N ARG A 247 -5.41 4.91 20.23
CA ARG A 247 -5.65 3.60 20.86
C ARG A 247 -6.89 2.97 20.25
N ILE A 248 -6.77 1.70 19.87
CA ILE A 248 -7.88 0.89 19.36
C ILE A 248 -8.04 -0.39 20.17
N ASN A 249 -9.27 -0.74 20.49
CA ASN A 249 -9.61 -2.00 21.14
C ASN A 249 -9.66 -3.15 20.13
N CYS A 250 -8.52 -3.42 19.49
CA CYS A 250 -8.31 -4.51 18.55
C CYS A 250 -7.17 -5.42 19.01
N TYR A 251 -7.17 -6.66 18.51
CA TYR A 251 -6.08 -7.59 18.69
C TYR A 251 -5.07 -7.51 17.55
N TYR A 252 -3.80 -7.72 17.87
CA TYR A 252 -2.71 -7.83 16.94
C TYR A 252 -2.11 -9.22 17.03
N ASP A 253 -1.95 -9.87 15.89
CA ASP A 253 -1.31 -11.17 15.77
C ASP A 253 -0.01 -11.02 14.97
N GLU A 254 1.07 -11.65 15.42
CA GLU A 254 2.39 -11.50 14.79
C GLU A 254 2.45 -12.08 13.36
N GLU A 255 1.59 -13.06 13.06
CA GLU A 255 1.51 -13.70 11.75
C GLU A 255 0.50 -13.02 10.81
N LEU A 256 -0.64 -12.57 11.35
CA LEU A 256 -1.77 -11.98 10.59
C LEU A 256 -1.81 -10.45 10.61
N GLY A 257 -1.06 -9.81 11.50
CA GLY A 257 -1.07 -8.36 11.74
C GLY A 257 -2.32 -7.89 12.48
N LEU A 258 -2.74 -6.65 12.22
CA LEU A 258 -3.91 -6.05 12.87
C LEU A 258 -5.21 -6.76 12.48
N ILE A 259 -5.84 -7.41 13.46
CA ILE A 259 -7.14 -8.07 13.31
C ILE A 259 -8.24 -7.06 13.61
N ILE A 260 -9.18 -6.93 12.68
CA ILE A 260 -10.29 -6.00 12.78
C ILE A 260 -11.55 -6.83 12.99
N PRO A 261 -12.31 -6.62 14.08
CA PRO A 261 -13.55 -7.34 14.29
C PRO A 261 -14.52 -7.00 13.16
N GLU A 262 -14.97 -8.02 12.42
CA GLU A 262 -15.89 -7.81 11.31
C GLU A 262 -17.21 -7.24 11.82
N ASP A 263 -17.71 -7.65 12.99
CA ASP A 263 -18.92 -7.12 13.64
C ASP A 263 -18.94 -7.23 15.18
N GLY A 264 -18.01 -6.57 15.87
CA GLY A 264 -18.19 -6.23 17.30
C GLY A 264 -18.22 -7.37 18.32
N ASN A 265 -18.03 -8.63 17.93
CA ASN A 265 -17.92 -9.75 18.86
C ASN A 265 -16.55 -10.43 18.73
N TYR A 266 -15.75 -10.30 19.78
CA TYR A 266 -14.80 -11.33 20.18
C TYR A 266 -15.42 -12.00 21.41
N GLU A 267 -16.22 -13.04 21.18
CA GLU A 267 -16.39 -14.12 22.16
C GLU A 267 -15.52 -15.29 21.71
#